data_AF-A0A7S3YMC6-F1
#
_entry.id   AF-A0A7S3YMC6-F1
#
_cell.length_a   1.000
_cell.length_b   1.000
_cell.length_c   1.000
_cell.angle_alpha   90.00
_cell.angle_beta   90.00
_cell.angle_gamma   90.00
#
_symmetry.space_group_name_H-M   'P 1'
#
loop_
_entity.id
_entity.type
_entity.pdbx_description
1 polymer ?
#
loop_
_entity_poly.entity_id
_entity_poly.type
_entity_poly.pdbx_seq_one_letter_code
_entity_poly.pdbx_strand_id
1 'polypeptide(L)'
;IPLTAEEISFIQSLICPKLKRDVEKSYRERNRGWMYELIANERNGLDVDKFDYLLRDSRALGIGDIRMRIKRIMNNMEVHGNEIRFPEKVAFDIMKVFQM
;
A
#
# COMPACT_ATOMS: atom_id res chain seq x y z
N ILE A 1 -3.66 -1.51 26.43
CA ILE A 1 -2.18 -1.51 26.36
C ILE A 1 -1.78 -0.19 25.72
N PRO A 2 -0.97 0.66 26.39
CA PRO A 2 -0.50 1.91 25.79
C PRO A 2 0.57 1.65 24.72
N LEU A 3 0.60 2.47 23.67
CA LEU A 3 1.63 2.42 22.64
C LEU A 3 2.94 3.04 23.15
N THR A 4 4.05 2.46 22.75
CA THR A 4 5.40 3.01 22.99
C THR A 4 5.68 4.21 22.08
N ALA A 5 6.65 5.04 22.46
CA ALA A 5 7.09 6.16 21.62
C ALA A 5 7.63 5.69 20.25
N GLU A 6 8.28 4.53 20.20
CA GLU A 6 8.76 3.93 18.94
C GLU A 6 7.58 3.52 18.04
N GLU A 7 6.55 2.87 18.59
CA GLU A 7 5.35 2.50 17.83
C GLU A 7 4.60 3.73 17.31
N ILE A 8 4.47 4.77 18.14
CA ILE A 8 3.86 6.04 17.72
C ILE A 8 4.67 6.67 16.58
N SER A 9 5.99 6.72 16.70
CA SER A 9 6.88 7.25 15.66
C SER A 9 6.77 6.45 14.37
N PHE A 10 6.72 5.11 14.47
CA PHE A 10 6.51 4.24 13.32
C PHE A 10 5.16 4.52 12.64
N ILE A 11 4.05 4.53 13.38
CA ILE A 11 2.72 4.82 12.83
C ILE A 11 2.68 6.19 12.15
N GLN A 12 3.23 7.21 12.79
CA GLN A 12 3.34 8.55 12.21
C GLN A 12 4.15 8.56 10.91
N SER A 13 5.24 7.79 10.85
CA SER A 13 6.05 7.65 9.65
C SER A 13 5.33 6.93 8.50
N LEU A 14 4.40 6.01 8.79
CA LEU A 14 3.58 5.35 7.76
C LEU A 14 2.58 6.32 7.11
N ILE A 15 2.13 7.33 7.83
CA ILE A 15 1.08 8.27 7.41
C ILE A 15 1.70 9.52 6.76
N CYS A 16 2.77 10.06 7.34
CA CYS A 16 3.32 11.36 6.95
C CYS A 16 4.76 11.22 6.40
N PRO A 17 4.97 11.46 5.09
CA PRO A 17 6.30 11.44 4.46
C PRO A 17 7.37 12.26 5.16
N LYS A 18 6.99 13.43 5.69
CA LYS A 18 7.91 14.34 6.38
C LYS A 18 8.54 13.72 7.65
N LEU A 19 7.89 12.70 8.22
CA LEU A 19 8.31 12.01 9.43
C LEU A 19 9.02 10.68 9.13
N LYS A 20 9.26 10.35 7.84
CA LYS A 20 9.81 9.05 7.43
C LYS A 20 11.31 8.89 7.65
N ARG A 21 12.12 9.93 7.39
CA ARG A 21 13.55 9.76 7.05
C ARG A 21 14.34 8.80 7.96
N ASP A 22 14.47 9.10 9.25
CA ASP A 22 15.31 8.29 10.14
C ASP A 22 14.66 6.95 10.51
N VAL A 23 13.33 6.95 10.65
CA VAL A 23 12.56 5.75 11.01
C VAL A 23 12.58 4.76 9.85
N GLU A 24 12.22 5.18 8.64
CA GLU A 24 12.19 4.35 7.44
C GLU A 24 13.55 3.73 7.14
N LYS A 25 14.64 4.50 7.30
CA LYS A 25 16.00 3.98 7.12
C LYS A 25 16.26 2.77 8.03
N SER A 26 15.95 2.89 9.33
CA SER A 26 16.09 1.80 10.31
C SER A 26 15.24 0.58 9.95
N TYR A 27 14.04 0.76 9.41
CA TYR A 27 13.20 -0.35 8.95
C TYR A 27 13.74 -0.99 7.66
N ARG A 28 14.26 -0.20 6.72
CA ARG A 28 14.88 -0.69 5.47
C ARG A 28 16.15 -1.50 5.73
N GLU A 29 16.97 -1.09 6.68
CA GLU A 29 18.16 -1.84 7.13
C GLU A 29 17.78 -3.21 7.73
N ARG A 30 16.56 -3.33 8.27
CA ARG A 30 15.98 -4.58 8.80
C ARG A 30 15.16 -5.38 7.77
N ASN A 31 15.24 -5.05 6.48
CA ASN A 31 14.42 -5.65 5.41
C ASN A 31 12.90 -5.52 5.66
N ARG A 32 12.46 -4.40 6.23
CA ARG A 32 11.06 -4.09 6.51
C ARG A 32 10.56 -2.83 5.79
N GLY A 33 11.28 -2.39 4.76
CA GLY A 33 10.89 -1.24 3.93
C GLY A 33 9.53 -1.39 3.26
N TRP A 34 9.10 -2.63 2.98
CA TRP A 34 7.82 -2.94 2.34
C TRP A 34 6.61 -2.43 3.14
N MET A 35 6.76 -2.23 4.46
CA MET A 35 5.70 -1.67 5.31
C MET A 35 5.31 -0.25 4.88
N TYR A 36 6.27 0.53 4.33
CA TYR A 36 6.03 1.89 3.85
C TYR A 36 5.29 1.94 2.51
N GLU A 37 5.10 0.80 1.85
CA GLU A 37 4.32 0.69 0.61
C GLU A 37 2.84 0.32 0.88
N LEU A 38 2.43 0.13 2.15
CA LEU A 38 1.06 -0.27 2.50
C LEU A 38 0.08 0.89 2.65
N ILE A 39 0.45 1.94 3.40
CA ILE A 39 -0.49 2.99 3.85
C ILE A 39 -0.45 4.22 2.94
N ALA A 40 0.73 4.85 2.82
CA ALA A 40 0.97 6.02 1.96
C ALA A 40 2.18 5.75 1.07
N ASN A 41 1.92 5.03 -0.03
CA ASN A 41 2.95 4.52 -0.91
C ASN A 41 3.45 5.61 -1.87
N GLU A 42 4.54 6.28 -1.50
CA GLU A 42 5.12 7.36 -2.32
C GLU A 42 5.85 6.87 -3.58
N ARG A 43 6.16 5.57 -3.67
CA ARG A 43 6.91 5.02 -4.79
C ARG A 43 6.07 4.92 -6.06
N ASN A 44 4.83 4.45 -5.93
CA ASN A 44 3.94 4.23 -7.07
C ASN A 44 2.47 4.55 -6.78
N GLY A 45 2.11 4.95 -5.55
CA GLY A 45 0.74 5.29 -5.18
C GLY A 45 -0.20 4.10 -5.05
N LEU A 46 0.26 2.85 -5.12
CA LEU A 46 -0.58 1.67 -4.92
C LEU A 46 -0.58 1.29 -3.42
N ASP A 47 -1.64 1.67 -2.72
CA ASP A 47 -1.80 1.52 -1.27
C ASP A 47 -3.23 1.09 -0.89
N VAL A 48 -3.43 0.73 0.39
CA VAL A 48 -4.73 0.25 0.88
C VAL A 48 -5.80 1.34 0.92
N ASP A 49 -5.40 2.62 1.06
CA ASP A 49 -6.31 3.77 0.98
C ASP A 49 -6.97 3.81 -0.41
N LYS A 50 -6.17 3.63 -1.48
CA LYS A 50 -6.66 3.46 -2.86
C LYS A 50 -7.73 2.40 -2.98
N PHE A 51 -7.44 1.23 -2.44
CA PHE A 51 -8.32 0.08 -2.58
C PHE A 51 -9.62 0.29 -1.85
N ASP A 52 -9.60 0.89 -0.65
CA ASP A 52 -10.83 1.16 0.10
C ASP A 52 -11.74 2.13 -0.65
N TYR A 53 -11.24 3.31 -1.05
CA TYR A 53 -12.11 4.30 -1.68
C TYR A 53 -12.61 3.81 -3.06
N LEU A 54 -11.77 3.13 -3.84
CA LEU A 54 -12.20 2.56 -5.12
C LEU A 54 -13.30 1.51 -4.94
N LEU A 55 -13.18 0.62 -3.96
CA LEU A 55 -14.22 -0.38 -3.68
C LEU A 55 -15.51 0.27 -3.14
N ARG A 56 -15.36 1.23 -2.23
CA ARG A 56 -16.46 1.94 -1.57
C ARG A 56 -17.28 2.74 -2.57
N ASP A 57 -16.61 3.58 -3.35
CA ASP A 57 -17.25 4.52 -4.26
C ASP A 57 -17.83 3.80 -5.47
N SER A 58 -17.11 2.81 -6.00
CA SER A 58 -17.63 1.96 -7.08
C SER A 58 -18.90 1.22 -6.65
N ARG A 59 -18.97 0.74 -5.40
CA ARG A 59 -20.19 0.13 -4.87
C ARG A 59 -21.33 1.16 -4.79
N ALA A 60 -21.05 2.38 -4.35
CA ALA A 60 -22.05 3.44 -4.26
C ALA A 60 -22.56 3.89 -5.64
N LEU A 61 -21.69 3.87 -6.66
CA LEU A 61 -21.99 4.29 -8.03
C LEU A 61 -22.47 3.14 -8.96
N GLY A 62 -22.48 1.89 -8.49
CA GLY A 62 -22.89 0.74 -9.30
C GLY A 62 -21.83 0.26 -10.31
N ILE A 63 -20.55 0.55 -10.09
CA ILE A 63 -19.42 0.11 -10.92
C ILE A 63 -18.91 -1.25 -10.41
N GLY A 64 -19.11 -2.32 -11.17
CA GLY A 64 -18.92 -3.69 -10.67
C GLY A 64 -17.50 -4.30 -10.77
N ASP A 65 -16.70 -3.85 -11.74
CA ASP A 65 -15.47 -4.57 -12.13
C ASP A 65 -14.29 -4.40 -11.14
N ILE A 66 -14.32 -3.34 -10.31
CA ILE A 66 -13.18 -2.97 -9.45
C ILE A 66 -12.83 -4.03 -8.39
N ARG A 67 -13.83 -4.75 -7.88
CA ARG A 67 -13.65 -5.72 -6.78
C ARG A 67 -12.80 -6.91 -7.22
N MET A 68 -13.07 -7.43 -8.41
CA MET A 68 -12.35 -8.60 -8.93
C MET A 68 -10.89 -8.24 -9.23
N ARG A 69 -10.65 -7.03 -9.75
CA ARG A 69 -9.30 -6.52 -10.03
C ARG A 69 -8.48 -6.36 -8.76
N ILE A 70 -9.00 -5.66 -7.75
CA ILE A 70 -8.30 -5.46 -6.47
C ILE A 70 -8.01 -6.81 -5.79
N LYS A 71 -8.98 -7.73 -5.78
CA LYS A 71 -8.76 -9.08 -5.23
C LYS A 71 -7.64 -9.83 -5.96
N ARG A 72 -7.57 -9.73 -7.29
CA ARG A 72 -6.51 -10.36 -8.08
C ARG A 72 -5.14 -9.74 -7.81
N ILE A 73 -5.07 -8.42 -7.68
CA ILE A 73 -3.83 -7.71 -7.29
C ILE A 73 -3.37 -8.21 -5.90
N MET A 74 -4.23 -8.11 -4.88
CA MET A 74 -3.90 -8.50 -3.50
C MET A 74 -3.47 -9.96 -3.37
N ASN A 75 -4.15 -10.88 -4.06
CA ASN A 75 -3.82 -12.31 -4.02
C ASN A 75 -2.49 -12.68 -4.68
N ASN A 76 -1.88 -11.76 -5.44
CA ASN A 76 -0.62 -11.99 -6.14
C ASN A 76 0.50 -11.02 -5.69
N MET A 77 0.29 -10.29 -4.59
CA MET A 77 1.31 -9.45 -3.98
C MET A 77 2.34 -10.30 -3.24
N GLU A 78 3.62 -9.99 -3.41
CA GLU A 78 4.71 -10.66 -2.71
C GLU A 78 5.71 -9.65 -2.15
N VAL A 79 6.25 -9.91 -0.96
CA VAL A 79 7.35 -9.11 -0.40
C VAL A 79 8.68 -9.69 -0.86
N HIS A 80 9.50 -8.86 -1.49
CA HIS A 80 10.85 -9.18 -1.95
C HIS A 80 11.83 -8.17 -1.35
N GLY A 81 12.43 -8.52 -0.21
CA GLY A 81 13.32 -7.64 0.55
C GLY A 81 12.57 -6.42 1.11
N ASN A 82 12.87 -5.23 0.58
CA ASN A 82 12.29 -3.97 1.04
C ASN A 82 11.06 -3.51 0.24
N GLU A 83 10.53 -4.34 -0.66
CA GLU A 83 9.53 -3.93 -1.64
C GLU A 83 8.41 -4.96 -1.77
N ILE A 84 7.21 -4.47 -2.07
CA ILE A 84 6.10 -5.27 -2.57
C ILE A 84 6.25 -5.36 -4.09
N ARG A 85 6.15 -6.57 -4.63
CA ARG A 85 6.20 -6.86 -6.06
C ARG A 85 4.92 -7.52 -6.52
N PHE A 86 4.68 -7.37 -7.81
CA PHE A 86 3.51 -7.88 -8.51
C PHE A 86 3.98 -8.65 -9.74
N PRO A 87 3.46 -9.85 -10.01
CA PRO A 87 3.78 -10.58 -11.22
C PRO A 87 3.19 -9.87 -12.44
N GLU A 88 3.86 -9.96 -13.59
CA GLU A 88 3.46 -9.30 -14.84
C GLU A 88 2.00 -9.60 -15.23
N LYS A 89 1.51 -10.81 -14.94
CA LYS A 89 0.13 -11.22 -15.21
C LYS A 89 -0.95 -10.32 -14.56
N VAL A 90 -0.63 -9.50 -13.56
CA VAL A 90 -1.58 -8.53 -12.94
C VAL A 90 -1.34 -7.09 -13.37
N ALA A 91 -0.39 -6.82 -14.26
CA ALA A 91 -0.04 -5.46 -14.71
C ALA A 91 -1.24 -4.71 -15.28
N PHE A 92 -2.07 -5.38 -16.09
CA PHE A 92 -3.29 -4.77 -16.64
C PHE A 92 -4.29 -4.35 -15.55
N ASP A 93 -4.44 -5.15 -14.48
CA ASP A 93 -5.34 -4.81 -13.38
C ASP A 93 -4.81 -3.61 -12.60
N ILE A 94 -3.50 -3.54 -12.36
CA ILE A 94 -2.84 -2.39 -11.73
C ILE A 94 -3.02 -1.14 -12.60
N MET A 95 -2.80 -1.22 -13.91
CA MET A 95 -3.03 -0.07 -14.80
C MET A 95 -4.48 0.43 -14.73
N LYS A 96 -5.45 -0.47 -14.60
CA LYS A 96 -6.87 -0.10 -14.49
C LYS A 96 -7.22 0.61 -13.18
N VAL A 97 -6.47 0.39 -12.10
CA VAL A 97 -6.61 1.15 -10.85
C VAL A 97 -6.34 2.64 -11.06
N PHE A 98 -5.44 3.01 -11.98
CA PHE A 98 -5.05 4.40 -12.25
C PHE A 98 -5.81 5.05 -13.43
N GLN A 99 -6.73 4.32 -14.08
CA GLN A 99 -7.51 4.82 -15.23
C GLN A 99 -8.96 5.15 -14.89
N MET A 100 -9.38 4.97 -13.64
CA MET A 100 -10.72 5.32 -13.17
C MET A 100 -10.85 6.80 -12.85
#